data_AF-A0A523WEE3-F1
#
_entry.id   AF-A0A523WEE3-F1
#
_cell.length_a   1.000
_cell.length_b   1.000
_cell.length_c   1.000
_cell.angle_alpha   90.00
_cell.angle_beta   90.00
_cell.angle_gamma   90.00
#
_symmetry.space_group_name_H-M   'P 1'
#
loop_
_entity.id
_entity.type
_entity.pdbx_description
1 polymer ?
#
loop_
_entity_poly.entity_id
_entity_poly.type
_entity_poly.pdbx_seq_one_letter_code
_entity_poly.pdbx_strand_id
1 'polypeptide(L)'
;MIVRIFLALSLLIFLFPGVAQPWTYPYDGRFKQLTAERDPWFFVDYEHWYVKNPDKWQHFMGSYVAHQLLSKRMDKYLSGGIVITLGVAKEIADAYREGYSARDGFADLLGVSASLFNNGSYKLLCTYDNETVLLRLYLKTPL
;
A
#
# COMPACT_ATOMS: atom_id res chain seq x y z
N MET A 1 -28.22 -7.24 -4.13
CA MET A 1 -28.65 -6.27 -3.10
C MET A 1 -27.51 -5.97 -2.11
N ILE A 2 -26.85 -6.99 -1.56
CA ILE A 2 -25.72 -6.84 -0.61
C ILE A 2 -24.56 -5.99 -1.14
N VAL A 3 -24.20 -6.12 -2.43
CA VAL A 3 -23.11 -5.34 -3.05
C VAL A 3 -23.40 -3.83 -3.07
N ARG A 4 -24.67 -3.43 -3.26
CA ARG A 4 -25.08 -2.01 -3.27
C ARG A 4 -25.04 -1.41 -1.86
N ILE A 5 -25.38 -2.22 -0.86
CA ILE A 5 -25.31 -1.84 0.56
C ILE A 5 -23.85 -1.67 0.97
N PHE A 6 -22.96 -2.58 0.54
CA PHE A 6 -21.53 -2.49 0.83
C PHE A 6 -20.90 -1.24 0.19
N LEU A 7 -21.20 -0.94 -1.08
CA LEU A 7 -20.75 0.27 -1.76
C LEU A 7 -21.25 1.55 -1.08
N ALA A 8 -22.51 1.57 -0.64
CA ALA A 8 -23.07 2.70 0.11
C ALA A 8 -22.42 2.88 1.49
N LEU A 9 -22.11 1.79 2.19
CA LEU A 9 -21.38 1.81 3.47
C LEU A 9 -19.92 2.23 3.32
N SER A 10 -19.24 1.83 2.24
CA SER A 10 -17.89 2.28 1.93
C SER A 10 -17.83 3.78 1.62
N LEU A 11 -18.87 4.32 0.97
CA LEU A 11 -19.01 5.76 0.71
C LEU A 11 -19.33 6.57 1.97
N LEU A 12 -20.02 5.98 2.94
CA LEU A 12 -20.32 6.62 4.23
C LEU A 12 -19.06 6.89 5.07
N ILE A 13 -17.99 6.11 4.91
CA ILE A 13 -16.71 6.38 5.59
C ILE A 13 -16.08 7.70 5.11
N PHE A 14 -16.35 8.13 3.88
CA PHE A 14 -15.92 9.45 3.37
C PHE A 14 -16.78 10.62 3.88
N LEU A 15 -17.94 10.35 4.50
CA LEU A 15 -18.87 11.37 5.00
C LEU A 15 -18.73 11.68 6.50
N PHE A 16 -17.93 10.90 7.23
CA PHE A 16 -17.65 11.12 8.65
C PHE A 16 -16.17 11.45 8.88
N PRO A 17 -15.75 12.73 8.76
CA PRO A 17 -14.37 13.14 9.02
C PRO A 17 -13.97 13.05 10.51
N GLY A 18 -14.88 12.66 11.41
CA GLY A 18 -14.74 12.78 12.86
C GLY A 18 -14.01 11.65 13.59
N VAL A 19 -13.55 10.58 12.91
CA VAL A 19 -12.78 9.48 13.55
C VAL A 19 -11.33 9.43 13.05
N ALA A 20 -10.96 10.38 12.19
CA ALA A 20 -9.61 10.55 11.72
C ALA A 20 -8.84 11.34 12.80
N GLN A 21 -8.02 10.63 13.60
CA GLN A 21 -6.90 11.16 14.42
C GLN A 21 -6.38 12.48 13.86
N PRO A 22 -6.04 13.53 14.64
CA PRO A 22 -5.57 14.80 14.09
C PRO A 22 -4.44 14.52 13.09
N TRP A 23 -4.75 14.67 11.80
CA TRP A 23 -3.88 14.33 10.70
C TRP A 23 -2.62 15.18 10.87
N THR A 24 -1.50 14.56 11.23
CA THR A 24 -0.24 15.23 11.60
C THR A 24 0.35 16.11 10.49
N TYR A 25 -0.19 16.02 9.28
CA TYR A 25 0.13 16.86 8.13
C TYR A 25 -1.15 17.46 7.53
N PRO A 26 -1.43 18.76 7.75
CA PRO A 26 -2.60 19.41 7.18
C PRO A 26 -2.51 19.50 5.67
N TYR A 27 -3.66 19.45 4.99
CA TYR A 27 -3.77 19.71 3.56
C TYR A 27 -3.36 21.16 3.27
N ASP A 28 -2.29 21.36 2.52
CA ASP A 28 -1.82 22.71 2.17
C ASP A 28 -2.21 23.14 0.75
N GLY A 29 -2.94 22.27 0.03
CA GLY A 29 -3.48 22.54 -1.30
C GLY A 29 -2.44 22.55 -2.42
N ARG A 30 -1.16 22.26 -2.12
CA ARG A 30 -0.09 22.19 -3.11
C ARG A 30 0.30 20.75 -3.34
N PHE A 31 0.29 20.32 -4.60
CA PHE A 31 0.81 19.02 -4.96
C PHE A 31 2.34 19.01 -4.77
N LYS A 32 2.84 18.10 -3.94
CA LYS A 32 4.26 17.89 -3.70
C LYS A 32 4.65 16.52 -4.23
N GLN A 33 5.76 16.45 -4.94
CA GLN A 33 6.39 15.18 -5.30
C GLN A 33 7.62 14.99 -4.43
N LEU A 34 7.77 13.81 -3.82
CA LEU A 34 8.95 13.50 -3.04
C LEU A 34 10.16 13.28 -3.97
N THR A 35 11.31 13.79 -3.55
CA THR A 35 12.58 13.50 -4.24
C THR A 35 13.11 12.13 -3.81
N ALA A 36 14.05 11.58 -4.58
CA ALA A 36 14.61 10.25 -4.31
C ALA A 36 15.25 10.13 -2.92
N GLU A 37 15.77 11.24 -2.38
CA GLU A 37 16.39 11.35 -1.05
C GLU A 37 15.34 11.37 0.07
N ARG A 38 14.15 11.89 -0.21
CA ARG A 38 13.04 12.01 0.75
C ARG A 38 12.05 10.84 0.69
N ASP A 39 12.18 10.00 -0.32
CA ASP A 39 11.35 8.81 -0.57
C ASP A 39 12.20 7.54 -0.59
N PRO A 40 12.98 7.20 0.44
CA PRO A 40 13.87 6.04 0.39
C PRO A 40 13.08 4.73 0.26
N TRP A 41 13.69 3.73 -0.37
CA TRP A 41 13.15 2.36 -0.37
C TRP A 41 13.14 1.71 1.03
N PHE A 42 13.79 2.38 1.98
CA PHE A 42 14.01 1.93 3.33
C PHE A 42 13.79 3.04 4.34
N PHE A 43 13.12 2.71 5.44
CA PHE A 43 13.02 3.60 6.59
C PHE A 43 13.76 2.95 7.75
N VAL A 44 14.76 3.65 8.30
CA VAL A 44 15.42 3.30 9.55
C VAL A 44 15.02 4.35 10.57
N ASP A 45 14.21 3.96 11.55
CA ASP A 45 13.84 4.82 12.67
C ASP A 45 14.97 4.82 13.70
N TYR A 46 15.89 5.76 13.58
CA TYR A 46 17.02 5.87 14.51
C TYR A 46 16.62 6.39 15.90
N GLU A 47 15.43 6.99 16.02
CA GLU A 47 14.95 7.60 17.28
C GLU A 47 14.06 6.63 18.07
N HIS A 48 13.24 5.84 17.37
CA HIS A 48 12.33 4.89 17.99
C HIS A 48 12.70 3.48 17.54
N TRP A 49 13.33 2.71 18.43
CA TRP A 49 13.70 1.29 18.28
C TRP A 49 12.49 0.33 18.11
N TYR A 50 11.32 0.84 17.76
CA TYR A 50 10.20 0.00 17.35
C TYR A 50 10.43 -0.41 15.90
N VAL A 51 10.33 -1.71 15.66
CA VAL A 51 10.31 -2.30 14.33
C VAL A 51 9.07 -1.80 13.60
N LYS A 52 9.13 -0.61 13.01
CA LYS A 52 8.12 -0.17 12.05
C LYS A 52 8.46 -0.85 10.74
N ASN A 53 7.52 -1.63 10.21
CA ASN A 53 7.67 -2.25 8.90
C ASN A 53 8.08 -1.18 7.88
N PRO A 54 9.07 -1.44 7.00
CA PRO A 54 9.49 -0.49 5.98
C PRO A 54 8.28 0.03 5.21
N ASP A 55 8.22 1.33 4.98
CA ASP A 55 7.08 2.00 4.36
C ASP A 55 6.65 1.32 3.04
N LYS A 56 7.63 1.04 2.17
CA LYS A 56 7.39 0.35 0.88
C LYS A 56 6.89 -1.09 1.04
N TRP A 57 7.24 -1.76 2.13
CA TRP A 57 6.69 -3.07 2.44
C TRP A 57 5.21 -2.99 2.85
N GLN A 58 4.80 -1.92 3.53
CA GLN A 58 3.40 -1.71 3.88
C GLN A 58 2.54 -1.50 2.62
N HIS A 59 3.03 -0.70 1.67
CA HIS A 59 2.40 -0.55 0.35
C HIS A 59 2.28 -1.89 -0.39
N PHE A 60 3.41 -2.59 -0.54
CA PHE A 60 3.45 -3.90 -1.20
C PHE A 60 2.49 -4.91 -0.56
N MET A 61 2.55 -5.12 0.76
CA MET A 61 1.72 -6.10 1.45
C MET A 61 0.26 -5.67 1.54
N GLY A 62 0.00 -4.38 1.75
CA GLY A 62 -1.35 -3.83 1.76
C GLY A 62 -2.06 -4.11 0.44
N SER A 63 -1.41 -3.77 -0.67
CA SER A 63 -1.92 -4.03 -2.02
C SER A 63 -2.02 -5.52 -2.35
N TYR A 64 -1.03 -6.33 -1.96
CA TYR A 64 -1.07 -7.79 -2.13
C TYR A 64 -2.27 -8.42 -1.41
N VAL A 65 -2.45 -8.13 -0.12
CA VAL A 65 -3.53 -8.71 0.69
C VAL A 65 -4.89 -8.18 0.24
N ALA A 66 -5.01 -6.89 -0.03
CA ALA A 66 -6.24 -6.29 -0.53
C ALA A 66 -6.70 -6.97 -1.83
N HIS A 67 -5.77 -7.17 -2.77
CA HIS A 67 -6.06 -7.88 -4.01
C HIS A 67 -6.44 -9.35 -3.78
N GLN A 68 -5.71 -10.09 -2.92
CA GLN A 68 -6.07 -11.47 -2.58
C GLN A 68 -7.47 -11.61 -1.98
N LEU A 69 -7.88 -10.68 -1.13
CA LEU A 69 -9.19 -10.71 -0.51
C LEU A 69 -10.29 -10.32 -1.50
N LEU A 70 -10.05 -9.31 -2.32
CA LEU A 70 -11.03 -8.79 -3.27
C LEU A 70 -11.26 -9.76 -4.44
N SER A 71 -10.20 -10.38 -4.97
CA SER A 71 -10.28 -11.38 -6.03
C SER A 71 -11.03 -12.67 -5.64
N LYS A 72 -11.24 -12.93 -4.33
CA LYS A 72 -12.13 -14.02 -3.88
C LYS A 72 -13.62 -13.71 -4.12
N ARG A 73 -13.97 -12.44 -4.38
CA ARG A 73 -15.35 -11.97 -4.49
C ARG A 73 -15.69 -11.39 -5.86
N MET A 74 -14.71 -11.16 -6.74
CA MET A 74 -14.88 -10.63 -8.08
C MET A 74 -13.76 -11.06 -9.03
N ASP A 75 -13.85 -10.69 -10.31
CA ASP A 75 -12.79 -10.96 -11.28
C ASP A 75 -11.42 -10.43 -10.80
N LYS A 76 -10.38 -11.26 -10.96
CA LYS A 76 -9.04 -10.95 -10.45
C LYS A 76 -8.45 -9.70 -11.10
N TYR A 77 -8.64 -9.49 -12.41
CA TYR A 77 -8.10 -8.33 -13.10
C TYR A 77 -8.84 -7.05 -12.70
N LEU A 78 -10.17 -7.12 -12.59
CA LEU A 78 -10.97 -6.02 -12.05
C LEU A 78 -10.57 -5.66 -10.62
N SER A 79 -10.36 -6.67 -9.77
CA SER A 79 -9.93 -6.45 -8.39
C SER A 79 -8.55 -5.78 -8.32
N GLY A 80 -7.62 -6.15 -9.22
CA GLY A 80 -6.31 -5.53 -9.32
C GLY A 80 -6.43 -4.06 -9.72
N GLY A 81 -7.26 -3.76 -10.73
CA GLY A 81 -7.54 -2.38 -11.15
C GLY A 81 -8.10 -1.51 -10.03
N ILE A 82 -9.02 -2.04 -9.21
CA ILE A 82 -9.58 -1.34 -8.06
C ILE A 82 -8.50 -1.03 -7.02
N VAL A 83 -7.68 -2.02 -6.65
CA VAL A 83 -6.62 -1.83 -5.64
C VAL A 83 -5.60 -0.78 -6.09
N ILE A 84 -5.15 -0.84 -7.35
CA ILE A 84 -4.23 0.16 -7.91
C ILE A 84 -4.87 1.55 -7.93
N THR A 85 -6.14 1.67 -8.33
CA THR A 85 -6.84 2.96 -8.37
C THR A 85 -6.94 3.57 -6.97
N LEU A 86 -7.22 2.75 -5.94
CA LEU A 86 -7.24 3.20 -4.55
C LEU A 86 -5.85 3.63 -4.05
N GLY A 87 -4.80 2.89 -4.41
CA GLY A 87 -3.40 3.29 -4.11
C GLY A 87 -3.05 4.65 -4.73
N VAL A 88 -3.35 4.83 -6.02
CA VAL A 88 -3.14 6.12 -6.71
C VAL A 88 -3.94 7.25 -6.07
N ALA A 89 -5.21 7.02 -5.73
CA ALA A 89 -6.04 8.02 -5.07
C ALA A 89 -5.49 8.42 -3.68
N LYS A 90 -4.99 7.44 -2.92
CA LYS A 90 -4.30 7.66 -1.64
C LYS A 90 -3.03 8.48 -1.83
N GLU A 91 -2.18 8.13 -2.79
CA GLU A 91 -0.96 8.90 -3.08
C GLU A 91 -1.23 10.33 -3.57
N ILE A 92 -2.29 10.55 -4.36
CA ILE A 92 -2.72 11.90 -4.74
C ILE A 92 -3.14 12.68 -3.49
N ALA A 93 -3.87 12.06 -2.56
CA ALA A 93 -4.25 12.71 -1.31
C ALA A 93 -3.03 13.06 -0.44
N ASP A 94 -2.05 12.15 -0.37
CA ASP A 94 -0.80 12.36 0.37
C ASP A 94 0.09 13.43 -0.30
N ALA A 95 0.03 13.58 -1.62
CA ALA A 95 0.71 14.65 -2.36
C ALA A 95 0.38 16.05 -1.84
N TYR A 96 -0.86 16.27 -1.39
CA TYR A 96 -1.32 17.55 -0.83
C TYR A 96 -1.02 17.72 0.66
N ARG A 97 -0.37 16.74 1.28
CA ARG A 97 -0.07 16.71 2.72
C ARG A 97 1.42 16.54 2.96
N GLU A 98 1.94 15.36 2.68
CA GLU A 98 3.31 14.91 2.96
C GLU A 98 4.16 14.77 1.70
N GLY A 99 3.56 14.37 0.57
CA GLY A 99 4.18 14.28 -0.74
C GLY A 99 3.85 12.97 -1.47
N TYR A 100 3.80 13.06 -2.80
CA TYR A 100 3.55 11.94 -3.70
C TYR A 100 4.80 11.07 -3.83
N SER A 101 4.67 9.77 -3.58
CA SER A 101 5.73 8.80 -3.80
C SER A 101 5.47 7.93 -5.02
N ALA A 102 6.33 8.07 -6.03
CA ALA A 102 6.31 7.15 -7.17
C ALA A 102 6.75 5.73 -6.78
N ARG A 103 7.57 5.60 -5.71
CA ARG A 103 8.03 4.29 -5.22
C ARG A 103 6.92 3.56 -4.47
N ASP A 104 6.02 4.27 -3.79
CA ASP A 104 4.82 3.69 -3.20
C ASP A 104 3.87 3.16 -4.27
N GLY A 105 3.61 3.97 -5.31
CA GLY A 105 2.85 3.50 -6.47
C GLY A 105 3.49 2.27 -7.14
N PHE A 106 4.82 2.21 -7.22
CA PHE A 106 5.52 1.03 -7.76
C PHE A 106 5.40 -0.19 -6.81
N ALA A 107 5.52 0.02 -5.50
CA ALA A 107 5.35 -1.04 -4.50
C ALA A 107 3.92 -1.62 -4.51
N ASP A 108 2.90 -0.77 -4.67
CA ASP A 108 1.51 -1.18 -4.83
C ASP A 108 1.31 -2.02 -6.09
N LEU A 109 1.89 -1.59 -7.21
CA LEU A 109 1.88 -2.34 -8.46
C LEU A 109 2.54 -3.72 -8.31
N LEU A 110 3.69 -3.77 -7.63
CA LEU A 110 4.37 -5.03 -7.32
C LEU A 110 3.53 -5.93 -6.42
N GLY A 111 2.83 -5.37 -5.42
CA GLY A 111 1.95 -6.11 -4.52
C GLY A 111 0.79 -6.77 -5.25
N VAL A 112 0.08 -6.01 -6.09
CA VAL A 112 -1.02 -6.53 -6.93
C VAL A 112 -0.50 -7.57 -7.92
N SER A 113 0.61 -7.29 -8.62
CA SER A 113 1.22 -8.21 -9.57
C SER A 113 1.63 -9.51 -8.89
N ALA A 114 2.32 -9.42 -7.75
CA ALA A 114 2.69 -10.57 -6.95
C ALA A 114 1.46 -11.38 -6.58
N SER A 115 0.37 -10.75 -6.13
CA SER A 115 -0.85 -11.50 -5.81
C SER A 115 -1.51 -12.14 -7.04
N LEU A 116 -1.53 -11.47 -8.20
CA LEU A 116 -2.11 -11.99 -9.45
C LEU A 116 -1.39 -13.26 -9.93
N PHE A 117 -0.07 -13.30 -9.78
CA PHE A 117 0.77 -14.40 -10.25
C PHE A 117 1.06 -15.45 -9.17
N ASN A 118 0.85 -15.16 -7.89
CA ASN A 118 1.30 -16.03 -6.81
C ASN A 118 0.49 -17.34 -6.68
N ASN A 119 -0.80 -17.41 -7.02
CA ASN A 119 -1.60 -18.65 -6.97
C ASN A 119 -1.50 -19.48 -5.65
N GLY A 120 -0.95 -18.91 -4.56
CA GLY A 120 -0.68 -19.62 -3.30
C GLY A 120 0.64 -20.41 -3.27
N SER A 121 1.45 -20.36 -4.32
CA SER A 121 2.69 -21.14 -4.41
C SER A 121 3.85 -20.54 -3.60
N TYR A 122 3.87 -19.21 -3.44
CA TYR A 122 5.02 -18.51 -2.87
C TYR A 122 4.69 -17.84 -1.54
N LYS A 123 5.59 -18.01 -0.57
CA LYS A 123 5.54 -17.33 0.73
C LYS A 123 6.38 -16.05 0.64
N LEU A 124 5.79 -14.93 1.07
CA LEU A 124 6.46 -13.64 1.10
C LEU A 124 7.06 -13.44 2.50
N LEU A 125 8.33 -13.03 2.56
CA LEU A 125 9.03 -12.70 3.79
C LEU A 125 9.73 -11.35 3.59
N CYS A 126 9.55 -10.44 4.55
CA CYS A 126 10.32 -9.21 4.62
C CYS A 126 11.37 -9.37 5.71
N THR A 127 12.63 -9.27 5.32
CA THR A 127 13.77 -9.14 6.23
C THR A 127 14.33 -7.75 6.07
N TYR A 128 14.61 -7.07 7.16
CA TYR A 128 15.30 -5.80 7.17
C TYR A 128 16.60 -5.95 7.97
N ASP A 129 17.62 -5.23 7.53
CA ASP A 129 18.90 -5.06 8.19
C ASP A 129 19.09 -3.53 8.38
N ASN A 130 19.76 -3.15 9.47
CA ASN A 130 20.04 -1.76 9.82
C ASN A 130 20.88 -1.01 8.76
N GLU A 131 21.59 -1.74 7.88
CA GLU A 131 22.46 -1.20 6.84
C GLU A 131 21.87 -1.35 5.44
N THR A 132 20.98 -2.32 5.21
CA THR A 132 20.45 -2.63 3.88
C THR A 132 18.99 -3.06 3.91
N VAL A 133 18.16 -2.41 3.08
CA VAL A 133 16.88 -3.00 2.67
C VAL A 133 17.08 -3.84 1.44
N LEU A 134 16.94 -5.15 1.61
CA LEU A 134 16.51 -6.02 0.55
C LEU A 134 15.18 -6.64 0.96
N LEU A 135 14.10 -6.23 0.29
CA LEU A 135 12.96 -7.12 0.11
C LEU A 135 13.50 -8.41 -0.52
N ARG A 136 13.65 -9.48 0.27
CA ARG A 136 14.03 -10.80 -0.22
C ARG A 136 12.79 -11.64 -0.46
N LEU A 137 12.35 -11.69 -1.71
CA LEU A 137 11.28 -12.59 -2.13
C LEU A 137 11.81 -14.02 -2.16
N TYR A 138 11.40 -14.84 -1.19
CA TYR A 138 11.71 -16.27 -1.19
C TYR A 138 10.73 -17.03 -2.10
N LEU A 139 11.17 -17.26 -3.34
CA LEU A 139 10.48 -18.13 -4.29
C LEU A 139 10.75 -19.59 -3.89
N LYS A 140 9.89 -20.18 -3.07
CA LYS A 140 9.89 -21.64 -2.92
C LYS A 140 9.15 -22.24 -4.10
N THR A 141 9.87 -22.90 -5.00
CA THR A 141 9.24 -23.77 -6.02
C THR A 141 8.62 -24.98 -5.32
N PRO A 142 7.40 -25.40 -5.69
CA PRO A 142 6.87 -26.68 -5.26
C PRO A 142 7.77 -27.80 -5.81
N LEU A 143 8.07 -28.80 -4.95
CA LEU A 143 8.71 -30.06 -5.33
C LEU A 143 7.76 -30.89 -6.20
#